data_AF-N8VYI7-F1
#
_entry.id   AF-N8VYI7-F1
#
_cell.length_a   1.000
_cell.length_b   1.000
_cell.length_c   1.000
_cell.angle_alpha   90.00
_cell.angle_beta   90.00
_cell.angle_gamma   90.00
#
_symmetry.space_group_name_H-M   'P 1'
#
loop_
_entity.id
_entity.type
_entity.pdbx_description
1 polymer ?
#
loop_
_entity_poly.entity_id
_entity_poly.type
_entity_poly.pdbx_seq_one_letter_code
_entity_poly.pdbx_strand_id
1 'polypeptide(L)'
;MVDFIQNNKDRYGVEAICRILPIAASTYYRALDLVDNPEHRAKRDLHDLHHAEQIKRIWKESLGRYGVRKVWQQLKREGYVIARCTVARLMQKLGIQGVWRGKNKQTTRSRDDQKRADDLVKRNFNADHPDPCEAMLLRSLTSRIFKLIQAGSIPPLLLMCSREQLLDGKYQHV
;
A
#
# COMPACT_ATOMS: atom_id res chain seq x y z
N MET A 1 0.97 -8.72 -17.89
CA MET A 1 0.02 -9.83 -18.19
C MET A 1 -0.44 -9.76 -19.64
N VAL A 2 -0.98 -8.61 -20.08
CA VAL A 2 -1.24 -8.33 -21.50
C VAL A 2 0.03 -8.49 -22.35
N ASP A 3 1.19 -8.06 -21.83
CA ASP A 3 2.49 -8.21 -22.51
C ASP A 3 2.87 -9.68 -22.77
N PHE A 4 2.53 -10.58 -21.85
CA PHE A 4 2.81 -12.00 -22.00
C PHE A 4 1.97 -12.61 -23.14
N ILE A 5 0.68 -12.26 -23.19
CA ILE A 5 -0.22 -12.69 -24.26
C ILE A 5 0.27 -12.09 -25.59
N GLN A 6 0.64 -10.81 -25.60
CA GLN A 6 1.14 -10.11 -26.79
C GLN A 6 2.39 -10.79 -27.37
N ASN A 7 3.34 -11.19 -26.53
CA ASN A 7 4.61 -11.80 -26.97
C ASN A 7 4.45 -13.23 -27.49
N ASN A 8 3.36 -13.92 -27.12
CA ASN A 8 3.17 -15.34 -27.43
C ASN A 8 1.97 -15.59 -28.36
N LYS A 9 1.25 -14.54 -28.77
CA LYS A 9 0.04 -14.64 -29.59
C LYS A 9 0.29 -15.37 -30.92
N ASP A 10 1.45 -15.15 -31.55
CA ASP A 10 1.77 -15.69 -32.87
C ASP A 10 2.05 -17.20 -32.83
N ARG A 11 2.48 -17.74 -31.67
CA ARG A 11 2.83 -19.16 -31.50
C ARG A 11 1.65 -20.03 -31.08
N TYR A 12 0.79 -19.51 -30.20
CA TYR A 12 -0.25 -20.31 -29.55
C TYR A 12 -1.67 -19.80 -29.79
N GLY A 13 -1.83 -18.58 -30.30
CA GLY A 13 -3.12 -17.90 -30.38
C GLY A 13 -3.59 -17.35 -29.03
N VAL A 14 -4.34 -16.24 -29.07
CA VAL A 14 -4.78 -15.52 -27.86
C VAL A 14 -5.74 -16.38 -27.03
N GLU A 15 -6.69 -17.07 -27.67
CA GLU A 15 -7.73 -17.85 -26.98
C GLU A 15 -7.16 -19.01 -26.18
N ALA A 16 -6.13 -19.70 -26.70
CA ALA A 16 -5.48 -20.81 -26.02
C ALA A 16 -4.76 -20.34 -24.75
N ILE A 17 -4.04 -19.21 -24.84
CA ILE A 17 -3.35 -18.62 -23.70
C ILE A 17 -4.36 -18.13 -22.64
N CYS A 18 -5.42 -17.45 -23.08
CA CYS A 18 -6.50 -16.97 -22.21
C CYS A 18 -7.21 -18.10 -21.47
N ARG A 19 -7.41 -19.26 -22.12
CA ARG A 19 -8.00 -20.46 -21.51
C ARG A 19 -7.13 -21.04 -20.37
N ILE A 20 -5.80 -20.99 -20.52
CA ILE A 20 -4.85 -21.50 -19.51
C ILE A 20 -4.66 -20.52 -18.35
N LEU A 21 -4.71 -19.20 -18.60
CA LEU A 21 -4.51 -18.14 -17.61
C LEU A 21 -5.79 -17.71 -16.85
N PRO A 22 -6.84 -18.54 -16.85
CA PRO A 22 -8.26 -18.16 -16.75
C PRO A 22 -8.60 -16.66 -16.91
N ILE A 23 -8.34 -16.08 -18.09
CA ILE A 23 -8.70 -14.69 -18.42
C ILE A 23 -9.67 -14.70 -19.61
N ALA A 24 -10.72 -13.89 -19.57
CA ALA A 24 -11.60 -13.73 -20.73
C ALA A 24 -10.87 -13.01 -21.88
N ALA A 25 -10.97 -13.53 -23.11
CA ALA A 25 -10.35 -12.91 -24.29
C ALA A 25 -10.79 -11.45 -24.52
N SER A 26 -12.03 -11.12 -24.15
CA SER A 26 -12.55 -9.74 -24.17
C SER A 26 -11.74 -8.78 -23.31
N THR A 27 -11.13 -9.25 -22.21
CA THR A 27 -10.29 -8.41 -21.34
C THR A 27 -8.97 -8.06 -22.02
N TYR A 28 -8.41 -8.97 -22.81
CA TYR A 28 -7.22 -8.70 -23.61
C TYR A 28 -7.50 -7.66 -24.70
N TYR A 29 -8.56 -7.85 -25.50
CA TYR A 29 -8.91 -6.89 -26.55
C TYR A 29 -9.33 -5.54 -25.99
N ARG A 30 -10.03 -5.50 -24.84
CA ARG A 30 -10.30 -4.25 -24.12
C ARG A 30 -9.01 -3.55 -23.70
N ALA A 31 -8.00 -4.29 -23.25
CA ALA A 31 -6.72 -3.68 -22.88
C ALA A 31 -5.98 -3.11 -24.10
N LEU A 32 -6.05 -3.77 -25.26
CA LEU A 32 -5.53 -3.23 -26.51
C LEU A 32 -6.27 -1.97 -26.94
N ASP A 33 -7.61 -2.00 -26.91
CA ASP A 33 -8.45 -0.86 -27.26
C ASP A 33 -8.14 0.38 -26.39
N LEU A 34 -7.90 0.20 -25.08
CA LEU A 34 -7.49 1.29 -24.19
C LEU A 34 -6.07 1.83 -24.44
N VAL A 35 -5.23 1.08 -25.17
CA VAL A 35 -3.89 1.51 -25.58
C VAL A 35 -3.98 2.29 -26.89
N ASP A 36 -4.74 1.77 -27.85
CA ASP A 36 -4.88 2.36 -29.19
C ASP A 36 -5.76 3.62 -29.16
N ASN A 37 -6.85 3.57 -28.40
CA ASN A 37 -7.87 4.62 -28.27
C ASN A 37 -7.86 5.18 -26.83
N PRO A 38 -6.99 6.16 -26.52
CA PRO A 38 -6.90 6.74 -25.18
C PRO A 38 -8.22 7.40 -24.72
N GLU A 39 -9.10 7.82 -25.63
CA GLU A 39 -10.41 8.38 -25.36
C GLU A 39 -11.39 7.40 -24.70
N HIS A 40 -11.21 6.09 -24.87
CA HIS A 40 -12.03 5.06 -24.22
C HIS A 40 -11.65 4.84 -22.76
N ARG A 41 -10.57 5.46 -22.28
CA ARG A 41 -10.21 5.43 -20.86
C ARG A 41 -11.23 6.18 -20.02
N ALA A 42 -11.29 5.82 -18.73
CA ALA A 42 -12.11 6.54 -17.80
C ALA A 42 -11.70 8.03 -17.76
N LYS A 43 -12.68 8.94 -17.72
CA LYS A 43 -12.43 10.40 -17.63
C LYS A 43 -11.44 10.77 -16.52
N ARG A 44 -11.48 10.03 -15.41
CA ARG A 44 -10.55 10.18 -14.27
C ARG A 44 -9.10 9.92 -14.67
N ASP A 45 -8.84 8.88 -15.46
CA ASP A 45 -7.48 8.52 -15.88
C ASP A 45 -6.92 9.58 -16.83
N LEU A 46 -7.76 10.12 -17.73
CA LEU A 46 -7.38 11.25 -18.59
C LEU A 46 -6.99 12.49 -17.77
N HIS A 47 -7.79 12.82 -16.75
CA HIS A 47 -7.51 13.95 -15.86
C HIS A 47 -6.25 13.73 -15.02
N ASP A 48 -6.04 12.50 -14.54
CA ASP A 48 -4.85 12.09 -13.80
C ASP A 48 -3.58 12.22 -14.67
N LEU A 49 -3.64 11.88 -15.96
CA LEU A 49 -2.53 12.06 -16.92
C LEU A 49 -2.18 13.54 -17.06
N HIS A 50 -3.17 14.39 -17.30
CA HIS A 50 -2.97 15.83 -17.40
C HIS A 50 -2.34 16.42 -16.12
N HIS A 51 -2.84 16.01 -14.94
CA HIS A 51 -2.28 16.46 -13.67
C HIS A 51 -0.86 15.93 -13.42
N ALA A 52 -0.57 14.69 -13.83
CA ALA A 52 0.76 14.10 -13.71
C ALA A 52 1.81 14.91 -14.50
N GLU A 53 1.46 15.40 -15.70
CA GLU A 53 2.32 16.26 -16.50
C GLU A 53 2.63 17.59 -15.81
N GLN A 54 1.60 18.28 -15.28
CA GLN A 54 1.79 19.55 -14.56
C GLN A 54 2.62 19.36 -13.28
N ILE A 55 2.37 18.28 -12.53
CA ILE A 55 3.18 17.92 -11.36
C ILE A 55 4.64 17.72 -11.74
N LYS A 56 4.91 16.99 -12.84
CA LYS A 56 6.26 16.73 -13.33
C LYS A 56 6.96 18.02 -13.79
N ARG A 57 6.23 18.92 -14.44
CA ARG A 57 6.71 20.26 -14.83
C ARG A 57 7.16 21.05 -13.61
N ILE A 58 6.28 21.26 -12.63
CA ILE A 58 6.57 22.02 -11.41
C ILE A 58 7.74 21.40 -10.64
N TRP A 59 7.81 20.07 -10.57
CA TRP A 59 8.90 19.38 -9.91
C TRP A 59 10.24 19.62 -10.62
N LYS A 60 10.27 19.56 -11.96
CA LYS A 60 11.46 19.83 -12.78
C LYS A 60 11.91 21.29 -12.65
N GLU A 61 10.98 22.25 -12.69
CA GLU A 61 11.26 23.68 -12.46
C GLU A 61 11.86 23.92 -11.07
N SER A 62 11.41 23.17 -10.06
CA SER A 62 11.96 23.26 -8.71
C SER A 62 13.33 22.58 -8.51
N LEU A 63 13.89 21.95 -9.56
CA LEU A 63 15.08 21.10 -9.52
C LEU A 63 14.95 19.96 -8.49
N GLY A 64 13.75 19.40 -8.38
CA GLY A 64 13.43 18.30 -7.48
C GLY A 64 13.31 18.66 -5.99
N ARG A 65 13.36 19.95 -5.63
CA ARG A 65 13.27 20.39 -4.23
C ARG A 65 11.85 20.32 -3.67
N TYR A 66 10.83 20.37 -4.53
CA TYR A 66 9.44 20.43 -4.08
C TYR A 66 8.87 19.04 -3.82
N GLY A 67 8.37 18.83 -2.60
CA GLY A 67 7.55 17.67 -2.24
C GLY A 67 6.05 17.96 -2.39
N VAL A 68 5.22 16.97 -2.04
CA VAL A 68 3.75 16.99 -2.18
C VAL A 68 3.11 18.32 -1.77
N ARG A 69 3.46 18.84 -0.58
CA ARG A 69 2.86 20.07 -0.05
C ARG A 69 3.17 21.29 -0.92
N LYS A 70 4.42 21.43 -1.39
CA LYS A 70 4.85 22.59 -2.18
C LYS A 70 4.30 22.53 -3.60
N VAL A 71 4.31 21.34 -4.20
CA VAL A 71 3.69 21.11 -5.53
C VAL A 71 2.19 21.42 -5.48
N TRP A 72 1.48 20.93 -4.46
CA TRP A 72 0.04 21.20 -4.30
C TRP A 72 -0.26 22.70 -4.13
N GLN A 73 0.55 23.41 -3.34
CA GLN A 73 0.39 24.86 -3.18
C GLN A 73 0.66 25.61 -4.49
N GLN A 74 1.63 25.17 -5.28
CA GLN A 74 1.93 25.77 -6.58
C GLN A 74 0.79 25.54 -7.57
N LEU A 75 0.27 24.32 -7.67
CA LEU A 75 -0.90 24.00 -8.50
C LEU A 75 -2.13 24.83 -8.10
N LYS A 76 -2.34 25.04 -6.80
CA LYS A 76 -3.44 25.89 -6.30
C LYS A 76 -3.26 27.36 -6.72
N ARG A 77 -2.03 27.87 -6.76
CA ARG A 77 -1.73 29.24 -7.23
C ARG A 77 -1.98 29.41 -8.72
N GLU A 78 -1.76 28.36 -9.50
CA GLU A 78 -2.04 28.31 -10.94
C GLU A 78 -3.53 28.08 -11.27
N GLY A 79 -4.38 27.93 -10.25
CA GLY A 79 -5.84 27.82 -10.42
C GLY A 79 -6.37 26.38 -10.54
N TYR A 80 -5.54 25.36 -10.34
CA TYR A 80 -5.99 23.97 -10.40
C TYR A 80 -6.77 23.55 -9.14
N VAL A 81 -7.96 22.97 -9.34
CA VAL A 81 -8.80 22.42 -8.26
C VAL A 81 -8.45 20.95 -8.04
N ILE A 82 -7.36 20.68 -7.31
CA ILE A 82 -6.86 19.32 -7.05
C ILE A 82 -6.74 19.09 -5.55
N ALA A 83 -7.22 17.93 -5.09
CA ALA A 83 -7.04 17.48 -3.72
C ALA A 83 -5.57 17.12 -3.42
N ARG A 84 -5.10 17.43 -2.21
CA ARG A 84 -3.73 17.09 -1.78
C ARG A 84 -3.42 15.59 -1.89
N CYS A 85 -4.40 14.73 -1.60
CA CYS A 85 -4.25 13.27 -1.69
C CYS A 85 -4.03 12.80 -3.14
N THR A 86 -4.65 13.46 -4.12
CA THR A 86 -4.44 13.19 -5.55
C THR A 86 -3.01 13.51 -5.95
N VAL A 87 -2.48 14.66 -5.53
CA VAL A 87 -1.08 15.03 -5.79
C VAL A 87 -0.12 14.01 -5.16
N ALA A 88 -0.35 13.62 -3.90
CA ALA A 88 0.47 12.63 -3.22
C ALA A 88 0.50 11.28 -3.98
N ARG A 89 -0.68 10.78 -4.36
CA ARG A 89 -0.84 9.56 -5.13
C ARG A 89 -0.14 9.63 -6.50
N LEU A 90 -0.29 10.73 -7.23
CA LEU A 90 0.34 10.91 -8.54
C LEU A 90 1.86 11.02 -8.43
N MET A 91 2.37 11.74 -7.43
CA MET A 91 3.81 11.80 -7.18
C MET A 91 4.40 10.42 -6.87
N GLN A 92 3.69 9.61 -6.07
CA GLN A 92 4.10 8.23 -5.78
C GLN A 92 4.09 7.35 -7.04
N LYS A 93 3.03 7.43 -7.87
CA LYS A 93 2.95 6.70 -9.15
C LYS A 93 4.09 7.07 -10.11
N LEU A 94 4.50 8.33 -10.12
CA LEU A 94 5.62 8.81 -10.94
C LEU A 94 7.00 8.49 -10.35
N GLY A 95 7.08 8.00 -9.11
CA GLY A 95 8.34 7.78 -8.40
C GLY A 95 9.08 9.08 -8.05
N ILE A 96 8.36 10.21 -7.96
CA ILE A 96 8.93 11.52 -7.73
C ILE A 96 8.79 11.91 -6.26
N GLN A 97 9.90 12.35 -5.66
CA GLN A 97 9.92 12.84 -4.29
C GLN A 97 10.62 14.19 -4.20
N GLY A 98 10.21 15.01 -3.23
CA GLY A 98 10.92 16.23 -2.88
C GLY A 98 12.13 15.94 -2.00
N VAL A 99 13.14 16.81 -2.07
CA VAL A 99 14.31 16.72 -1.17
C VAL A 99 13.89 16.78 0.30
N TRP A 100 14.24 15.73 1.04
CA TRP A 100 14.13 15.68 2.49
C TRP A 100 15.43 16.18 3.13
N ARG A 101 15.40 17.36 3.78
CA ARG A 101 16.55 17.89 4.53
C ARG A 101 16.40 17.54 6.00
N GLY A 102 16.86 16.35 6.37
CA GLY A 102 16.97 15.94 7.77
C GLY A 102 17.43 14.50 7.91
N LYS A 103 18.46 14.26 8.72
CA LYS A 103 18.60 12.97 9.39
C LYS A 103 17.57 12.96 10.52
N ASN A 104 16.89 11.83 10.77
CA ASN A 104 16.24 11.65 12.06
C ASN A 104 17.31 11.88 13.12
N LYS A 105 17.20 12.97 13.88
CA LYS A 105 18.08 13.21 15.01
C LYS A 105 17.69 12.20 16.07
N GLN A 106 18.37 11.06 16.07
CA GLN A 106 18.34 10.16 17.20
C GLN A 106 19.17 10.83 18.30
N THR A 107 18.52 11.68 19.10
CA THR A 107 19.17 12.44 20.18
C THR A 107 19.81 11.49 21.19
N THR A 108 19.20 10.31 21.39
CA THR A 108 19.65 9.35 22.40
C THR A 108 19.50 7.94 21.86
N ARG A 109 20.60 7.19 21.80
CA ARG A 109 20.58 5.72 21.74
C ARG A 109 20.72 5.24 23.18
N SER A 110 19.70 4.55 23.71
CA SER A 110 19.82 3.90 25.02
C SER A 110 20.98 2.91 24.95
N ARG A 111 22.00 3.11 25.78
CA ARG A 111 23.05 2.11 26.00
C ARG A 111 22.53 1.15 27.05
N ASP A 112 22.55 -0.15 26.76
CA ASP A 112 22.09 -1.18 27.70
C ASP A 112 23.00 -1.27 28.93
N ASP A 113 24.24 -0.80 28.79
CA ASP A 113 25.29 -0.86 29.81
C ASP A 113 25.19 0.27 30.86
N GLN A 114 24.27 1.23 30.71
CA GLN A 114 24.11 2.32 31.68
C GLN A 114 23.14 1.92 32.78
N LYS A 115 23.60 2.03 34.04
CA LYS A 115 22.75 1.83 35.22
C LYS A 115 21.57 2.81 35.16
N ARG A 116 20.35 2.29 35.01
CA ARG A 116 19.12 3.09 35.11
C ARG A 116 19.05 3.69 36.52
N ALA A 117 18.54 4.92 36.62
CA ALA A 117 18.35 5.55 37.92
C ALA A 117 17.47 4.66 38.80
N ASP A 118 17.86 4.50 40.07
CA ASP A 118 17.14 3.65 41.01
C ASP A 118 15.76 4.26 41.28
N ASP A 119 14.70 3.45 41.14
CA ASP A 119 13.32 3.90 41.39
C ASP A 119 13.06 4.03 42.89
N LEU A 120 13.29 5.24 43.42
CA LEU A 120 13.09 5.58 44.83
C LEU A 120 11.62 5.48 45.29
N VAL A 121 10.67 5.46 44.35
CA VAL A 121 9.22 5.42 44.64
C VAL A 121 8.66 3.99 44.52
N LYS A 122 9.50 3.01 44.14
CA LYS A 122 9.14 1.58 44.00
C LYS A 122 7.81 1.36 43.27
N ARG A 123 7.62 2.02 42.13
CA ARG A 123 6.39 1.88 41.35
C ARG A 123 6.44 0.59 40.53
N ASN A 124 5.32 -0.12 40.50
CA ASN A 124 5.21 -1.29 39.64
C ASN A 124 4.93 -0.85 38.21
N PHE A 125 5.95 -0.84 37.35
CA PHE A 125 5.84 -0.59 35.91
C PHE A 125 5.61 -1.88 35.09
N ASN A 126 5.53 -3.05 35.76
CA ASN A 126 5.09 -4.26 35.09
C ASN A 126 3.57 -4.18 34.89
N ALA A 127 3.15 -4.09 33.63
CA ALA A 127 1.77 -4.34 33.26
C ALA A 127 1.56 -5.85 33.13
N ASP A 128 0.54 -6.40 33.79
CA ASP A 128 0.18 -7.84 33.68
C ASP A 128 -0.15 -8.25 32.24
N HIS A 129 -0.57 -7.28 31.43
CA HIS A 129 -0.78 -7.39 30.00
C HIS A 129 -0.50 -6.02 29.37
N PRO A 130 0.21 -5.94 28.24
CA PRO A 130 0.21 -4.70 27.46
C PRO A 130 -1.22 -4.44 26.99
N ASP A 131 -1.74 -3.24 27.21
CA ASP A 131 -3.01 -2.80 26.59
C ASP A 131 -2.96 -3.20 25.11
N PRO A 132 -3.90 -4.03 24.62
CA PRO A 132 -3.78 -4.60 23.30
C PRO A 132 -3.92 -3.51 22.25
N CYS A 133 -2.80 -2.92 21.86
CA CYS A 133 -2.64 -2.34 20.55
C CYS A 133 -2.78 -3.51 19.56
N GLU A 134 -3.79 -3.45 18.71
CA GLU A 134 -4.23 -4.47 17.73
C GLU A 134 -3.10 -5.09 16.89
N ALA A 135 -1.93 -4.43 16.83
CA ALA A 135 -0.72 -4.90 16.16
C ALA A 135 0.08 -6.02 16.88
N MET A 136 -0.14 -6.30 18.18
CA MET A 136 0.62 -7.33 18.90
C MET A 136 0.09 -8.76 18.73
N LEU A 137 -1.19 -8.94 18.40
CA LEU A 137 -1.83 -10.27 18.34
C LEU A 137 -1.35 -11.15 17.17
N LEU A 138 -0.80 -10.57 16.10
CA LEU A 138 -0.31 -11.35 14.96
C LEU A 138 1.13 -11.87 15.12
N ARG A 139 1.85 -11.49 16.19
CA ARG A 139 3.23 -11.95 16.41
C ARG A 139 3.37 -13.03 17.49
N SER A 140 2.37 -13.21 18.36
CA SER A 140 2.37 -14.29 19.36
C SER A 140 1.72 -15.58 18.83
N LEU A 141 0.74 -15.48 17.92
CA LEU A 141 0.04 -16.63 17.34
C LEU A 141 0.90 -17.47 16.37
N THR A 142 1.90 -16.86 15.72
CA THR A 142 2.78 -17.59 14.78
C THR A 142 3.78 -18.51 15.49
N SER A 143 4.15 -18.21 16.75
CA SER A 143 5.10 -19.04 17.50
C SER A 143 4.45 -20.27 18.16
N ARG A 144 3.20 -20.15 18.65
CA ARG A 144 2.49 -21.28 19.28
C ARG A 144 1.98 -22.30 18.26
N ILE A 145 1.49 -21.86 17.11
CA ILE A 145 1.05 -22.77 16.04
C ILE A 145 2.25 -23.53 15.46
N PHE A 146 3.40 -22.87 15.24
CA PHE A 146 4.61 -23.52 14.74
C PHE A 146 5.16 -24.59 15.70
N LYS A 147 5.09 -24.35 17.02
CA LYS A 147 5.53 -25.30 18.05
C LYS A 147 4.61 -26.52 18.18
N LEU A 148 3.30 -26.37 17.89
CA LEU A 148 2.33 -27.47 17.88
C LEU A 148 2.43 -28.34 16.61
N ILE A 149 2.80 -27.76 15.46
CA ILE A 149 3.02 -28.50 14.21
C ILE A 149 4.28 -29.40 14.30
N GLN A 150 5.37 -28.94 14.93
CA GLN A 150 6.58 -29.75 15.10
C GLN A 150 6.43 -30.91 16.11
N ALA A 151 5.40 -30.89 16.96
CA ALA A 151 5.15 -31.91 17.98
C ALA A 151 4.24 -33.06 17.49
N GLY A 152 3.84 -33.08 16.21
CA GLY A 152 3.20 -34.25 15.58
C GLY A 152 1.88 -34.72 16.21
N SER A 153 1.11 -33.83 16.83
CA SER A 153 -0.04 -34.21 17.68
C SER A 153 -1.34 -33.47 17.33
N ILE A 154 -1.69 -33.28 16.05
CA ILE A 154 -3.08 -32.92 15.68
C ILE A 154 -3.47 -33.58 14.33
N PRO A 155 -4.54 -34.41 14.27
CA PRO A 155 -5.08 -34.96 13.03
C PRO A 155 -5.87 -33.92 12.22
N PRO A 156 -5.92 -34.01 10.88
CA PRO A 156 -6.36 -32.92 10.01
C PRO A 156 -7.87 -33.00 9.70
N LEU A 157 -8.76 -32.69 10.64
CA LEU A 157 -10.21 -32.66 10.35
C LEU A 157 -11.03 -31.61 11.12
N LEU A 158 -10.50 -30.40 11.31
CA LEU A 158 -11.35 -29.26 11.72
C LEU A 158 -10.76 -27.92 11.25
N LEU A 159 -10.69 -27.76 9.93
CA LEU A 159 -10.46 -26.47 9.27
C LEU A 159 -11.65 -26.10 8.38
N MET A 160 -12.86 -26.27 8.90
CA MET A 160 -14.10 -25.80 8.30
C MET A 160 -14.96 -25.29 9.46
N CYS A 161 -15.55 -24.11 9.28
CA CYS A 161 -16.50 -23.42 10.17
C CYS A 161 -15.89 -22.25 10.97
N SER A 162 -16.63 -21.13 10.94
CA SER A 162 -16.37 -19.81 11.56
C SER A 162 -15.58 -18.79 10.72
N ARG A 163 -16.01 -18.57 9.46
CA ARG A 163 -15.73 -17.32 8.72
C ARG A 163 -17.03 -16.58 8.33
N GLU A 164 -18.04 -16.61 9.21
CA GLU A 164 -19.38 -16.11 8.84
C GLU A 164 -20.17 -15.44 9.97
N GLN A 165 -19.52 -14.90 11.00
CA GLN A 165 -20.22 -14.12 12.04
C GLN A 165 -19.39 -12.90 12.49
N LEU A 166 -19.09 -11.99 11.56
CA LEU A 166 -18.49 -10.69 11.93
C LEU A 166 -18.86 -9.56 10.96
N LEU A 167 -20.08 -9.54 10.43
CA LEU A 167 -20.56 -8.46 9.55
C LEU A 167 -21.95 -7.87 9.89
N ASP A 168 -22.60 -8.22 11.00
CA ASP A 168 -23.95 -7.69 11.31
C ASP A 168 -24.02 -6.63 12.42
N GLY A 169 -22.90 -6.05 12.85
CA GLY A 169 -22.87 -5.26 14.09
C GLY A 169 -22.57 -3.76 14.04
N LYS A 170 -22.21 -3.16 12.90
CA LYS A 170 -21.62 -1.79 12.90
C LYS A 170 -22.03 -0.88 11.74
N TYR A 171 -23.30 -0.84 11.38
CA TYR A 171 -23.89 0.27 10.62
C TYR A 171 -25.15 0.80 11.30
N GLN A 172 -24.96 1.35 12.50
CA GLN A 172 -25.89 2.30 13.10
C GLN A 172 -25.09 3.24 14.01
N HIS A 173 -24.70 4.38 13.45
CA HIS A 173 -24.55 5.64 14.18
C HIS A 173 -25.05 6.75 13.23
N VAL A 174 -26.07 7.49 13.67
CA VAL A 174 -25.97 8.90 14.10
C VAL A 174 -25.75 9.83 12.93
#